data_AF-A0A380K8N5-F1
#
_entry.id   AF-A0A380K8N5-F1
#
_cell.length_a   1.000
_cell.length_b   1.000
_cell.length_c   1.000
_cell.angle_alpha   90.00
_cell.angle_beta   90.00
_cell.angle_gamma   90.00
#
_symmetry.space_group_name_H-M   'P 1'
#
loop_
_entity.id
_entity.type
_entity.pdbx_description
1 polymer ?
#
loop_
_entity_poly.entity_id
_entity_poly.type
_entity_poly.pdbx_seq_one_letter_code
_entity_poly.pdbx_strand_id
1 'polypeptide(L)'
;MNLLNQIALANILSSGDYDRLVRKINHVFKKRYEAFKKEFERFQSLIKLSSNVSGQYFLVTFPDKINQGDLIKQAENEGVRVYYTMQFWQEKAACSQESFFLGFSKIDLENIPDCVSRLRRAWD
;
A
#
# COMPACT_ATOMS: atom_id res chain seq x y z
N MET A 1 -2.44 12.78 26.07
CA MET A 1 -3.65 13.32 25.43
C MET A 1 -4.34 14.25 26.43
N ASN A 2 -4.52 15.53 26.13
CA ASN A 2 -5.10 16.55 27.04
C ASN A 2 -6.65 16.41 27.12
N LEU A 3 -7.26 16.80 28.24
CA LEU A 3 -8.71 16.94 28.44
C LEU A 3 -9.44 17.62 27.27
N LEU A 4 -8.88 18.69 26.70
CA LEU A 4 -9.44 19.38 25.53
C LEU A 4 -9.59 18.42 24.33
N ASN A 5 -8.59 17.58 24.08
CA ASN A 5 -8.64 16.60 23.00
C ASN A 5 -9.67 15.50 23.30
N GLN A 6 -9.84 15.11 24.57
CA GLN A 6 -10.85 14.12 24.96
C GLN A 6 -12.27 14.65 24.74
N ILE A 7 -12.53 15.91 25.12
CA ILE A 7 -13.83 16.56 24.90
C ILE A 7 -14.11 16.71 23.40
N ALA A 8 -13.12 17.17 22.62
CA ALA A 8 -13.26 17.29 21.17
C ALA A 8 -13.56 15.92 20.51
N LEU A 9 -12.84 14.87 20.89
CA LEU A 9 -13.10 13.51 20.40
C LEU A 9 -14.48 13.00 20.81
N ALA A 10 -14.90 13.21 22.06
CA ALA A 10 -16.23 12.81 22.53
C ALA A 10 -17.34 13.46 21.70
N ASN A 11 -17.20 14.74 21.35
CA ASN A 11 -18.16 15.46 20.51
C ASN A 11 -18.19 14.93 19.06
N ILE A 12 -17.02 14.61 18.47
CA ILE A 12 -16.94 14.06 17.12
C ILE A 12 -17.52 12.64 17.05
N LEU A 13 -17.35 11.86 18.12
CA LEU A 13 -17.90 10.51 18.23
C LEU A 13 -19.43 10.54 18.42
N SER A 14 -19.95 11.43 19.28
CA SER A 14 -21.39 11.49 19.58
C SER A 14 -22.24 12.12 18.47
N SER A 15 -21.66 12.98 17.64
CA SER A 15 -22.34 13.65 16.51
C SER A 15 -22.49 12.78 15.26
N GLY A 16 -21.81 11.63 15.18
CA GLY A 16 -21.74 10.80 13.98
C GLY A 16 -20.76 11.30 12.91
N ASP A 17 -20.05 12.40 13.17
CA ASP A 17 -19.04 12.95 12.26
C ASP A 17 -17.85 11.99 12.08
N TYR A 18 -17.49 11.25 13.14
CA TYR A 18 -16.48 10.21 13.05
C TYR A 18 -16.81 9.14 12.00
N ASP A 19 -18.05 8.62 12.00
CA ASP A 19 -18.47 7.58 11.05
C ASP A 19 -18.44 8.10 9.61
N ARG A 20 -18.88 9.35 9.41
CA ARG A 20 -18.81 10.01 8.10
C ARG A 20 -17.36 10.15 7.63
N LEU A 21 -16.45 10.55 8.52
CA LEU A 21 -15.02 10.65 8.24
C LEU A 21 -14.43 9.28 7.86
N VAL A 22 -14.71 8.23 8.63
CA VAL A 22 -14.22 6.86 8.37
C VAL A 22 -14.72 6.36 7.01
N ARG A 23 -16.00 6.56 6.68
CA ARG A 23 -16.55 6.18 5.34
C ARG A 23 -15.83 6.93 4.22
N LYS A 24 -15.58 8.23 4.38
CA LYS A 24 -14.85 9.04 3.41
C LYS A 24 -13.42 8.52 3.21
N ILE A 25 -12.70 8.23 4.29
CA ILE A 25 -11.33 7.70 4.25
C ILE A 25 -11.28 6.33 3.57
N ASN A 26 -12.17 5.41 3.96
CA ASN A 26 -12.25 4.08 3.35
C ASN A 26 -12.54 4.15 1.85
N HIS A 27 -13.41 5.06 1.42
CA HIS A 27 -13.70 5.28 0.00
C HIS A 27 -12.47 5.76 -0.78
N VAL A 28 -11.68 6.66 -0.19
CA VAL A 28 -10.42 7.13 -0.80
C VAL A 28 -9.42 5.98 -0.95
N PHE A 29 -9.19 5.20 0.09
CA PHE A 29 -8.23 4.09 0.00
C PHE A 29 -8.70 2.96 -0.92
N LYS A 30 -10.00 2.68 -0.96
CA LYS A 30 -10.58 1.74 -1.92
C LYS A 30 -10.31 2.17 -3.36
N LYS A 31 -10.59 3.42 -3.72
CA LYS A 31 -10.31 3.96 -5.06
C LYS A 31 -8.83 3.89 -5.43
N ARG A 32 -7.94 4.22 -4.48
CA ARG A 32 -6.49 4.12 -4.68
C ARG A 32 -6.06 2.66 -4.94
N TYR A 33 -6.55 1.72 -4.14
CA TYR A 33 -6.25 0.30 -4.34
C TYR A 33 -6.78 -0.22 -5.69
N GLU A 34 -8.00 0.15 -6.08
CA GLU A 34 -8.56 -0.20 -7.39
C GLU A 34 -7.73 0.36 -8.56
N ALA A 35 -7.23 1.59 -8.43
CA ALA A 35 -6.33 2.19 -9.41
C ALA A 35 -5.00 1.42 -9.49
N PHE A 36 -4.39 1.06 -8.36
CA PHE A 36 -3.19 0.21 -8.35
C PHE A 36 -3.46 -1.12 -9.04
N LYS A 37 -4.54 -1.81 -8.68
CA LYS A 37 -4.90 -3.10 -9.28
C LYS A 37 -4.99 -3.01 -10.80
N LYS A 38 -5.70 -2.00 -11.32
CA LYS A 38 -5.84 -1.76 -12.75
C LYS A 38 -4.51 -1.47 -13.46
N GLU A 39 -3.63 -0.70 -12.84
CA GLU A 39 -2.34 -0.37 -13.44
C GLU A 39 -1.36 -1.56 -13.37
N PHE A 40 -1.42 -2.39 -12.32
CA PHE A 40 -0.61 -3.59 -12.18
C PHE A 40 -1.01 -4.71 -13.17
N GLU A 41 -2.25 -4.74 -13.65
CA GLU A 41 -2.69 -5.64 -14.73
C GLU A 41 -1.91 -5.40 -16.05
N ARG A 42 -1.16 -4.30 -16.17
CA ARG A 42 -0.36 -3.96 -17.36
C ARG A 42 1.12 -4.39 -17.28
N PHE A 43 1.54 -5.09 -16.22
CA PHE A 43 2.87 -5.69 -16.15
C PHE A 43 2.94 -6.89 -17.10
N GLN A 44 4.13 -7.15 -17.66
CA GLN A 44 4.38 -8.39 -18.39
C GLN A 44 4.54 -9.57 -17.44
N SER A 45 5.16 -9.31 -16.28
CA SER A 45 5.31 -10.27 -15.20
C SER A 45 3.98 -10.54 -14.49
N LEU A 46 3.74 -11.81 -14.11
CA LEU A 46 2.53 -12.24 -13.39
C LEU A 46 2.58 -11.86 -11.91
N ILE A 47 2.52 -10.56 -11.63
CA ILE A 47 2.52 -10.02 -10.28
C ILE A 47 1.13 -10.16 -9.65
N LYS A 48 1.06 -10.76 -8.45
CA LYS A 48 -0.17 -10.91 -7.67
C LYS A 48 -0.25 -9.83 -6.60
N LEU A 49 -1.41 -9.20 -6.49
CA LEU A 49 -1.72 -8.28 -5.39
C LEU A 49 -2.57 -8.99 -4.33
N SER A 50 -2.20 -8.86 -3.04
CA SER A 50 -3.07 -9.31 -1.95
C SER A 50 -4.35 -8.50 -1.92
N SER A 51 -5.49 -9.12 -1.60
CA SER A 51 -6.72 -8.38 -1.40
C SER A 51 -6.55 -7.29 -0.34
N ASN A 52 -7.12 -6.12 -0.61
CA ASN A 52 -7.16 -5.03 0.34
C ASN A 52 -8.61 -4.73 0.70
N VAL A 53 -8.96 -4.91 1.97
CA VAL A 53 -10.32 -4.73 2.48
C VAL A 53 -10.57 -3.27 2.89
N SER A 54 -9.58 -2.57 3.45
CA SER A 54 -9.65 -1.15 3.87
C SER A 54 -8.31 -0.58 4.37
N GLY A 55 -7.20 -1.25 4.08
CA GLY A 55 -5.86 -0.92 4.56
C GLY A 55 -5.15 0.13 3.71
N GLN A 56 -4.09 0.68 4.28
CA GLN A 56 -3.20 1.67 3.67
C GLN A 56 -2.03 1.05 2.90
N TYR A 57 -2.02 -0.28 2.78
CA TYR A 57 -0.99 -1.06 2.13
C TYR A 57 -1.56 -2.34 1.51
N PHE A 58 -0.80 -2.96 0.62
CA PHE A 58 -1.03 -4.31 0.12
C PHE A 58 0.31 -5.00 -0.16
N LEU A 59 0.27 -6.31 -0.34
CA LEU A 59 1.42 -7.11 -0.75
C LEU A 59 1.46 -7.23 -2.27
N VAL A 60 2.67 -7.10 -2.81
CA VAL A 60 3.00 -7.34 -4.21
C VAL A 60 3.84 -8.61 -4.26
N THR A 61 3.31 -9.70 -4.81
CA THR A 61 3.95 -11.02 -4.82
C THR A 61 4.32 -11.44 -6.23
N PHE A 62 5.59 -11.77 -6.43
CA PHE A 62 6.09 -12.32 -7.68
C PHE A 62 5.87 -13.84 -7.71
N PRO A 63 5.67 -14.43 -8.91
CA PRO A 63 5.42 -15.86 -9.05
C PRO A 63 6.69 -16.70 -8.86
N ASP A 64 7.84 -16.11 -9.22
CA ASP A 64 9.15 -16.76 -9.18
C ASP A 64 9.96 -16.27 -7.99
N LYS A 65 11.04 -17.00 -7.68
CA LYS A 65 12.02 -16.54 -6.69
C LYS A 65 12.67 -15.26 -7.18
N ILE A 66 12.71 -14.26 -6.30
CA ILE A 66 13.30 -12.96 -6.58
C ILE A 66 14.41 -12.64 -5.59
N ASN A 67 15.35 -11.79 -5.99
CA ASN A 67 16.20 -11.08 -5.04
C ASN A 67 15.49 -9.80 -4.61
N GLN A 68 14.88 -9.82 -3.42
CA GLN A 68 14.16 -8.65 -2.90
C GLN A 68 15.03 -7.40 -2.81
N GLY A 69 16.29 -7.56 -2.43
CA GLY A 69 17.19 -6.42 -2.26
C GLY A 69 17.48 -5.71 -3.58
N ASP A 70 17.62 -6.45 -4.68
CA ASP A 70 17.88 -5.87 -5.99
C ASP A 70 16.62 -5.16 -6.53
N LEU A 71 15.45 -5.79 -6.43
CA LEU A 71 14.19 -5.19 -6.89
C LEU A 71 13.80 -3.93 -6.09
N ILE A 72 14.08 -3.91 -4.78
CA ILE A 72 13.86 -2.72 -3.95
C ILE A 72 14.78 -1.58 -4.40
N LYS A 73 16.07 -1.87 -4.67
CA LYS A 73 17.03 -0.87 -5.17
C LYS A 73 16.65 -0.37 -6.56
N GLN A 74 16.21 -1.24 -7.46
CA GLN A 74 15.75 -0.86 -8.80
C GLN A 74 14.53 0.07 -8.72
N ALA A 75 13.55 -0.26 -7.88
CA ALA A 75 12.40 0.61 -7.65
C ALA A 75 12.84 1.96 -7.05
N GLU A 76 13.77 1.97 -6.09
CA GLU A 76 14.29 3.19 -5.47
C GLU A 76 15.08 4.06 -6.45
N ASN A 77 15.82 3.47 -7.39
CA ASN A 77 16.48 4.20 -8.48
C ASN A 77 15.48 4.85 -9.43
N GLU A 78 14.34 4.19 -9.66
CA GLU A 78 13.19 4.79 -10.33
C GLU A 78 12.42 5.75 -9.42
N GLY A 79 12.85 5.94 -8.17
CA GLY A 79 12.30 6.84 -7.14
C GLY A 79 10.96 6.40 -6.55
N VAL A 80 10.66 5.10 -6.58
CA VAL A 80 9.55 4.49 -5.86
C VAL A 80 10.08 3.66 -4.70
N ARG A 81 9.56 3.91 -3.50
CA ARG A 81 9.98 3.18 -2.30
C ARG A 81 9.03 2.03 -1.99
N VAL A 82 9.56 0.82 -2.01
CA VAL A 82 8.89 -0.42 -1.54
C VAL A 82 9.68 -1.01 -0.37
N TYR A 83 9.01 -1.81 0.47
CA TYR A 83 9.60 -2.33 1.70
C TYR A 83 9.62 -3.85 1.73
N TYR A 84 10.64 -4.41 2.39
CA TYR A 84 10.67 -5.81 2.75
C TYR A 84 9.44 -6.17 3.59
N THR A 85 8.79 -7.28 3.27
CA THR A 85 7.74 -7.87 4.12
C THR A 85 8.28 -8.29 5.47
N MET A 86 9.53 -8.79 5.52
CA MET A 86 10.17 -9.29 6.72
C MET A 86 10.09 -8.32 7.90
N GLN A 87 10.12 -6.99 7.68
CA GLN A 87 10.05 -5.99 8.75
C GLN A 87 8.76 -6.08 9.58
N PHE A 88 7.68 -6.61 9.00
CA PHE A 88 6.35 -6.64 9.61
C PHE A 88 5.93 -8.04 10.11
N TRP A 89 6.74 -9.08 9.87
CA TRP A 89 6.45 -10.44 10.34
C TRP A 89 6.98 -10.67 11.75
N GLN A 90 6.16 -11.32 12.60
CA GLN A 90 6.61 -11.78 13.92
C GLN A 90 7.54 -12.99 13.79
N GLU A 91 7.09 -14.02 13.06
CA GLU A 91 7.92 -15.18 12.73
C GLU A 91 8.60 -14.97 11.37
N LYS A 92 9.89 -14.64 11.41
CA LYS A 92 10.67 -14.33 10.19
C LYS A 92 10.81 -15.52 9.25
N ALA A 93 10.87 -16.74 9.80
CA ALA A 93 10.98 -17.98 9.03
C ALA A 93 9.75 -18.25 8.14
N ALA A 94 8.58 -17.73 8.51
CA ALA A 94 7.35 -17.84 7.76
C ALA A 94 7.12 -16.71 6.73
N CYS A 95 8.07 -15.77 6.60
CA CYS A 95 7.94 -14.63 5.69
C CYS A 95 8.28 -15.02 4.26
N SER A 96 7.34 -14.86 3.33
CA SER A 96 7.61 -15.00 1.88
C SER A 96 8.68 -14.00 1.44
N GLN A 97 9.68 -14.52 0.73
CA GLN A 97 10.77 -13.76 0.12
C GLN A 97 10.40 -13.27 -1.29
N GLU A 98 9.20 -13.59 -1.76
CA GLU A 98 8.69 -13.23 -3.09
C GLU A 98 7.73 -12.04 -3.02
N SER A 99 7.50 -11.49 -1.83
CA SER A 99 6.48 -10.48 -1.57
C SER A 99 7.07 -9.19 -1.03
N PHE A 100 6.60 -8.06 -1.54
CA PHE A 100 6.92 -6.72 -1.03
C PHE A 100 5.73 -6.08 -0.34
N PHE A 101 6.01 -5.24 0.64
CA PHE A 101 5.02 -4.37 1.25
C PHE A 101 4.99 -3.03 0.50
N LEU A 102 3.83 -2.68 -0.06
CA LEU A 102 3.60 -1.40 -0.73
C LEU A 102 2.57 -0.59 0.05
N GLY A 103 3.04 0.48 0.69
CA GLY A 103 2.19 1.46 1.37
C GLY A 103 1.77 2.57 0.41
N PHE A 104 0.48 2.92 0.40
CA PHE A 104 -0.09 3.92 -0.50
C PHE A 104 -0.90 5.01 0.22
N SER A 105 -0.74 5.13 1.54
CA SER A 105 -1.42 6.18 2.33
C SER A 105 -1.10 7.59 1.89
N LYS A 106 0.15 7.82 1.45
CA LYS A 106 0.68 9.12 1.03
C LYS A 106 0.74 9.31 -0.49
N ILE A 107 0.18 8.37 -1.26
CA ILE A 107 0.16 8.45 -2.73
C ILE A 107 -1.22 8.93 -3.14
N ASP A 108 -1.28 10.10 -3.78
CA ASP A 108 -2.52 10.62 -4.34
C ASP A 108 -2.97 9.82 -5.56
N LEU A 109 -4.29 9.77 -5.77
CA LEU A 109 -4.92 8.91 -6.78
C LEU A 109 -4.38 9.19 -8.19
N GLU A 110 -4.16 10.46 -8.52
CA GLU A 110 -3.57 10.91 -9.79
C GLU A 110 -2.11 10.47 -10.02
N ASN A 111 -1.36 10.21 -8.94
CA ASN A 111 0.05 9.83 -9.00
C ASN A 111 0.25 8.31 -9.12
N ILE A 112 -0.83 7.52 -8.98
CA ILE A 112 -0.76 6.06 -9.04
C ILE A 112 -0.28 5.55 -10.41
N PRO A 113 -0.80 6.04 -11.57
CA PRO A 113 -0.30 5.60 -12.87
C PRO A 113 1.20 5.84 -13.07
N ASP A 114 1.72 7.00 -12.65
CA ASP A 114 3.17 7.30 -12.70
C ASP A 114 3.96 6.36 -11.80
N CYS A 115 3.53 6.19 -10.55
CA CYS A 115 4.15 5.29 -9.58
C CYS A 115 4.26 3.86 -10.15
N VAL A 116 3.17 3.34 -10.72
CA VAL A 116 3.17 1.99 -11.31
C VAL A 116 4.01 1.93 -12.58
N SER A 117 4.03 2.98 -13.40
CA SER A 117 4.90 3.05 -14.58
C SER A 117 6.39 3.03 -14.23
N ARG A 118 6.77 3.62 -13.10
CA ARG A 118 8.14 3.61 -12.58
C ARG A 118 8.52 2.23 -12.04
N LEU A 119 7.60 1.57 -11.35
CA LEU A 119 7.77 0.18 -10.93
C LEU A 119 7.92 -0.78 -12.12
N ARG A 120 7.16 -0.57 -13.22
CA ARG A 120 7.35 -1.34 -14.45
C ARG A 120 8.74 -1.16 -15.03
N ARG A 121 9.23 0.08 -15.13
CA ARG A 121 10.62 0.33 -15.59
C ARG A 121 11.70 -0.31 -14.72
N ALA A 122 11.40 -0.52 -13.43
CA ALA A 122 12.32 -1.16 -12.50
C ALA A 122 12.33 -2.69 -12.60
N TRP A 123 11.20 -3.32 -12.96
CA TRP A 123 10.99 -4.75 -12.77
C TRP A 123 10.64 -5.53 -14.04
N ASP A 124 10.20 -4.86 -15.11
CA ASP A 124 10.07 -5.43 -16.46
C ASP A 124 11.37 -5.24 -17.25
#